data_AF-A0A5B8XMI2-F1
#
_entry.id   AF-A0A5B8XMI2-F1
#
_cell.length_a   1.000
_cell.length_b   1.000
_cell.length_c   1.000
_cell.angle_alpha   90.00
_cell.angle_beta   90.00
_cell.angle_gamma   90.00
#
_symmetry.space_group_name_H-M   'P 1'
#
loop_
_entity.id
_entity.type
_entity.pdbx_description
1 polymer ?
#
loop_
_entity_poly.entity_id
_entity_poly.type
_entity_poly.pdbx_seq_one_letter_code
_entity_poly.pdbx_strand_id
1 'polypeptide(L)'
;MNYKKLILGLTVLSLGVSCADAESSAPAERGSLDLVMPGKADDYFSNVSKEYEVKGAIEVAMTAEEFEDVVVREQLIASRISAVGVYLTTYLTDKFRGIDINGDGTIGDDEVFFRNTEYGGFKAMVRNHSTEVLAIEGQEGRYVVEFTIDVAGPNNLLELLLADGAEQGDFGVSKTLEMPAGARSDQSGAPIRSFDPKTYAGELEQVVLEYTTLPEVQDAYPAYRDFMQDGRFEITMVFGHDYNAARYDLIDAREAFDALVADGFSAPVARFEDLRPDSGPFQKSIVSYRPILESCEEDHVVAKVNDPFLTETELEEMGLRSDMRRNLLAARAGADGKFGTLDDLEFKSLREIDQVRMIGPATLGKMTQWAAPSCQTRQVEVRVDVRLFHSDMYVGSRAEQREQTIYELVKRDVFFYNGHAGPYYGLYLDAEYGAYIDHTEFASLPLDPDKQQLFVAQGCQTYSQYADMLYANEAKNEDNLDVITTVNYSYARGTMDLFRRLVQTDPYEPGVHEPATFNAMITELNAEQVNDHYTVFYGVIGIDQNEKLAPYAIAETVGQECQAHTECGDTYSGNVCAGFSDGVNRCVARTSAESGCPEGTNYAWVAGDNWVLGGVCWSM
;
A
#
# COMPACT_ATOMS: atom_id res chain seq x y z
N MET A 1 69.03 -18.53 -14.42
CA MET A 1 69.33 -18.86 -15.83
C MET A 1 68.53 -20.09 -16.21
N ASN A 2 67.87 -20.01 -17.37
CA ASN A 2 66.90 -20.94 -17.95
C ASN A 2 67.31 -22.42 -17.92
N TYR A 3 66.36 -23.35 -17.77
CA TYR A 3 65.76 -24.08 -18.91
C TYR A 3 64.54 -24.93 -18.51
N LYS A 4 63.61 -25.03 -19.47
CA LYS A 4 62.31 -25.69 -19.46
C LYS A 4 62.38 -27.20 -19.75
N LYS A 5 61.40 -27.93 -19.17
CA LYS A 5 60.61 -29.10 -19.67
C LYS A 5 61.27 -30.47 -19.99
N LEU A 6 60.73 -31.52 -19.34
CA LEU A 6 60.33 -32.85 -19.86
C LEU A 6 59.49 -33.53 -18.74
N ILE A 7 58.17 -33.75 -18.80
CA ILE A 7 57.28 -34.66 -19.57
C ILE A 7 57.45 -36.17 -19.31
N LEU A 8 56.33 -36.74 -18.79
CA LEU A 8 55.78 -38.11 -18.80
C LEU A 8 56.25 -39.17 -17.78
N GLY A 9 55.29 -39.56 -16.92
CA GLY A 9 55.15 -40.89 -16.33
C GLY A 9 53.67 -41.12 -15.97
N LEU A 10 52.99 -41.93 -16.77
CA LEU A 10 51.55 -42.22 -16.75
C LEU A 10 51.31 -43.62 -16.17
N THR A 11 50.58 -43.79 -15.06
CA THR A 11 49.90 -45.03 -14.62
C THR A 11 48.87 -44.66 -13.52
N VAL A 12 47.58 -44.45 -13.85
CA VAL A 12 46.42 -45.38 -13.80
C VAL A 12 45.88 -45.73 -12.39
N LEU A 13 44.66 -45.20 -12.15
CA LEU A 13 43.52 -45.64 -11.31
C LEU A 13 43.66 -45.90 -9.80
N SER A 14 42.93 -45.08 -9.02
CA SER A 14 41.83 -45.57 -8.16
C SER A 14 40.85 -44.44 -7.82
N LEU A 15 39.56 -44.74 -8.04
CA LEU A 15 38.39 -43.92 -7.75
C LEU A 15 38.24 -43.68 -6.24
N GLY A 16 37.89 -42.45 -5.86
CA GLY A 16 37.47 -42.06 -4.52
C GLY A 16 36.66 -40.77 -4.60
N VAL A 17 35.37 -40.92 -4.89
CA VAL A 17 34.35 -39.87 -4.72
C VAL A 17 34.12 -39.72 -3.22
N SER A 18 34.30 -38.51 -2.69
CA SER A 18 33.88 -38.13 -1.35
C SER A 18 32.90 -36.97 -1.48
N CYS A 19 31.63 -37.27 -1.21
CA CYS A 19 30.58 -36.31 -0.82
C CYS A 19 31.11 -35.49 0.38
N ALA A 20 31.06 -34.16 0.36
CA ALA A 20 29.89 -33.31 0.61
C ALA A 20 29.37 -33.46 2.05
N ASP A 21 30.02 -32.75 2.98
CA ASP A 21 29.38 -32.26 4.21
C ASP A 21 29.00 -30.81 3.93
N ALA A 22 27.77 -30.61 3.46
CA ALA A 22 27.12 -29.31 3.50
C ALA A 22 26.70 -29.10 4.96
N GLU A 23 27.32 -28.13 5.62
CA GLU A 23 26.86 -27.63 6.91
C GLU A 23 25.41 -27.18 6.76
N SER A 24 24.54 -27.95 7.39
CA SER A 24 23.17 -27.60 7.75
C SER A 24 23.13 -26.17 8.28
N SER A 25 22.61 -25.24 7.49
CA SER A 25 22.19 -23.93 8.00
C SER A 25 21.20 -24.16 9.14
N ALA A 26 21.54 -23.65 10.32
CA ALA A 26 20.66 -23.66 11.47
C ALA A 26 19.32 -22.99 11.08
N PRO A 27 18.18 -23.46 11.61
CA PRO A 27 16.92 -22.75 11.43
C PRO A 27 17.08 -21.33 11.98
N ALA A 28 16.72 -20.34 11.17
CA ALA A 28 16.66 -18.95 11.59
C ALA A 28 15.91 -18.84 12.93
N GLU A 29 16.45 -18.10 13.89
CA GLU A 29 15.74 -17.75 15.11
C GLU A 29 14.40 -17.11 14.70
N ARG A 30 13.30 -17.79 15.02
CA ARG A 30 11.95 -17.28 14.78
C ARG A 30 11.79 -16.03 15.65
N GLY A 31 11.56 -14.88 15.00
CA GLY A 31 11.31 -13.60 15.67
C GLY A 31 10.20 -13.72 16.72
N SER A 32 10.29 -12.90 17.77
CA SER A 32 9.20 -12.77 18.74
C SER A 32 7.92 -12.37 18.00
N LEU A 33 6.82 -13.07 18.30
CA LEU A 33 5.49 -12.66 17.89
C LEU A 33 5.10 -11.48 18.77
N ASP A 34 5.42 -10.27 18.34
CA ASP A 34 4.95 -9.05 19.01
C ASP A 34 3.42 -8.97 18.85
N LEU A 35 2.72 -8.83 19.98
CA LEU A 35 1.28 -9.10 20.10
C LEU A 35 0.41 -8.02 19.46
N VAL A 36 0.93 -6.80 19.35
CA VAL A 36 0.42 -5.67 18.57
C VAL A 36 1.63 -4.81 18.23
N MET A 37 1.84 -4.52 16.95
CA MET A 37 2.80 -3.46 16.60
C MET A 37 2.10 -2.11 16.84
N PRO A 38 2.71 -1.16 17.57
CA PRO A 38 2.12 0.16 17.74
C PRO A 38 1.74 0.77 16.38
N GLY A 39 0.47 1.18 16.20
CA GLY A 39 -0.01 1.80 14.95
C GLY A 39 -0.68 0.84 13.96
N LYS A 40 -1.49 -0.12 14.44
CA LYS A 40 -2.36 -0.93 13.57
C LYS A 40 -3.42 -0.03 12.92
N ALA A 41 -3.50 -0.10 11.60
CA ALA A 41 -4.53 0.55 10.81
C ALA A 41 -5.88 -0.15 10.92
N ASP A 42 -6.92 0.56 11.34
CA ASP A 42 -8.30 0.08 11.45
C ASP A 42 -9.17 0.58 10.27
N ASP A 43 -8.55 0.81 9.11
CA ASP A 43 -9.13 1.57 8.00
C ASP A 43 -9.23 0.77 6.67
N TYR A 44 -9.64 -0.50 6.75
CA TYR A 44 -9.89 -1.32 5.56
C TYR A 44 -11.06 -0.79 4.70
N PHE A 45 -10.74 -0.31 3.50
CA PHE A 45 -11.69 0.11 2.48
C PHE A 45 -11.87 -0.93 1.37
N SER A 46 -13.12 -1.28 1.05
CA SER A 46 -13.49 -2.06 -0.13
C SER A 46 -14.93 -1.79 -0.55
N ASN A 47 -15.21 -1.93 -1.85
CA ASN A 47 -16.56 -1.78 -2.40
C ASN A 47 -17.38 -3.09 -2.39
N VAL A 48 -16.75 -4.25 -2.13
CA VAL A 48 -17.39 -5.58 -2.16
C VAL A 48 -17.20 -6.37 -0.86
N SER A 49 -16.35 -5.90 0.04
CA SER A 49 -16.06 -6.51 1.34
C SER A 49 -16.05 -5.47 2.45
N LYS A 50 -16.14 -5.95 3.69
CA LYS A 50 -16.08 -5.17 4.93
C LYS A 50 -15.17 -5.84 5.93
N GLU A 51 -14.71 -5.05 6.88
CA GLU A 51 -14.02 -5.53 8.07
C GLU A 51 -15.00 -5.74 9.23
N TYR A 52 -14.69 -6.74 10.04
CA TYR A 52 -15.47 -7.17 11.19
C TYR A 52 -14.51 -7.36 12.36
N GLU A 53 -14.87 -6.84 13.52
CA GLU A 53 -14.17 -7.15 14.76
C GLU A 53 -14.73 -8.47 15.31
N VAL A 54 -13.82 -9.38 15.67
CA VAL A 54 -14.14 -10.66 16.28
C VAL A 54 -13.63 -10.68 17.71
N LYS A 55 -14.54 -10.55 18.66
CA LYS A 55 -14.23 -10.66 20.09
C LYS A 55 -14.31 -12.11 20.54
N GLY A 56 -13.35 -12.56 21.34
CA GLY A 56 -13.33 -13.90 21.92
C GLY A 56 -12.68 -13.96 23.29
N ALA A 57 -12.73 -15.15 23.90
CA ALA A 57 -12.00 -15.44 25.12
C ALA A 57 -11.36 -16.83 25.01
N ILE A 58 -10.07 -16.94 25.35
CA ILE A 58 -9.30 -18.19 25.25
C ILE A 58 -8.54 -18.48 26.53
N GLU A 59 -8.40 -19.76 26.85
CA GLU A 59 -7.61 -20.20 28.00
C GLU A 59 -6.13 -20.36 27.62
N VAL A 60 -5.29 -19.78 28.46
CA VAL A 60 -3.83 -19.82 28.38
C VAL A 60 -3.29 -20.41 29.68
N ALA A 61 -2.69 -21.58 29.58
CA ALA A 61 -2.04 -22.24 30.71
C ALA A 61 -0.67 -21.59 30.96
N MET A 62 -0.51 -20.99 32.13
CA MET A 62 0.73 -20.36 32.60
C MET A 62 0.92 -20.63 34.09
N THR A 63 2.15 -20.84 34.52
CA THR A 63 2.53 -20.83 35.93
C THR A 63 2.50 -19.41 36.49
N ALA A 64 2.52 -19.25 37.81
CA ALA A 64 2.62 -17.92 38.42
C ALA A 64 3.92 -17.20 38.00
N GLU A 65 5.03 -17.92 37.85
CA GLU A 65 6.31 -17.36 37.42
C GLU A 65 6.26 -16.87 35.97
N GLU A 66 5.71 -17.68 35.05
CA GLU A 66 5.53 -17.28 33.64
C GLU A 66 4.56 -16.09 33.50
N PHE A 67 3.57 -15.97 34.39
CA PHE A 67 2.64 -14.84 34.38
C PHE A 67 3.29 -13.53 34.87
N GLU A 68 4.22 -13.61 35.82
CA GLU A 68 4.95 -12.43 36.33
C GLU A 68 6.02 -11.96 35.32
N ASP A 69 6.55 -12.85 34.48
CA ASP A 69 7.45 -12.49 33.38
C ASP A 69 6.65 -11.94 32.19
N VAL A 70 6.72 -10.63 31.97
CA VAL A 70 5.96 -9.93 30.92
C VAL A 70 6.24 -10.51 29.53
N VAL A 71 7.49 -10.78 29.20
CA VAL A 71 7.89 -11.25 27.86
C VAL A 71 7.36 -12.66 27.62
N VAL A 72 7.52 -13.55 28.62
CA VAL A 72 7.02 -14.92 28.52
C VAL A 72 5.50 -14.96 28.49
N ARG A 73 4.82 -14.17 29.34
CA ARG A 73 3.37 -14.03 29.35
C ARG A 73 2.85 -13.59 27.99
N GLU A 74 3.39 -12.50 27.43
CA GLU A 74 2.97 -11.98 26.13
C GLU A 74 3.20 -13.03 25.04
N GLN A 75 4.36 -13.69 25.00
CA GLN A 75 4.63 -14.73 24.03
C GLN A 75 3.64 -15.91 24.10
N LEU A 76 3.28 -16.37 25.31
CA LEU A 76 2.32 -17.46 25.50
C LEU A 76 0.90 -17.05 25.09
N ILE A 77 0.51 -15.82 25.39
CA ILE A 77 -0.78 -15.26 24.96
C ILE A 77 -0.81 -15.11 23.44
N ALA A 78 0.20 -14.49 22.84
CA ALA A 78 0.31 -14.31 21.38
C ALA A 78 0.20 -15.65 20.67
N SER A 79 0.96 -16.65 21.13
CA SER A 79 0.96 -17.98 20.52
C SER A 79 -0.42 -18.65 20.52
N ARG A 80 -1.23 -18.42 21.57
CA ARG A 80 -2.59 -18.94 21.68
C ARG A 80 -3.59 -18.17 20.83
N ILE A 81 -3.54 -16.84 20.84
CA ILE A 81 -4.44 -16.02 20.01
C ILE A 81 -4.13 -16.23 18.52
N SER A 82 -2.86 -16.28 18.13
CA SER A 82 -2.46 -16.62 16.76
C SER A 82 -2.97 -18.01 16.35
N ALA A 83 -3.02 -18.99 17.26
CA ALA A 83 -3.65 -20.28 16.96
C ALA A 83 -5.15 -20.11 16.65
N VAL A 84 -5.88 -19.31 17.45
CA VAL A 84 -7.28 -18.95 17.13
C VAL A 84 -7.36 -18.34 15.74
N GLY A 85 -6.51 -17.38 15.39
CA GLY A 85 -6.45 -16.76 14.07
C GLY A 85 -6.25 -17.77 12.92
N VAL A 86 -5.36 -18.75 13.10
CA VAL A 86 -5.14 -19.85 12.12
C VAL A 86 -6.40 -20.69 11.94
N TYR A 87 -7.02 -21.18 13.01
CA TYR A 87 -8.20 -22.04 12.92
C TYR A 87 -9.45 -21.27 12.48
N LEU A 88 -9.56 -20.00 12.87
CA LEU A 88 -10.59 -19.11 12.38
C LEU A 88 -10.42 -18.85 10.87
N THR A 89 -9.21 -18.57 10.39
CA THR A 89 -8.93 -18.49 8.95
C THR A 89 -9.26 -19.80 8.24
N THR A 90 -8.95 -20.94 8.87
CA THR A 90 -9.28 -22.26 8.34
C THR A 90 -10.78 -22.40 8.11
N TYR A 91 -11.62 -21.91 9.02
CA TYR A 91 -13.07 -21.92 8.89
C TYR A 91 -13.57 -20.88 7.86
N LEU A 92 -13.03 -19.66 7.90
CA LEU A 92 -13.53 -18.53 7.12
C LEU A 92 -13.12 -18.54 5.64
N THR A 93 -11.92 -19.02 5.34
CA THR A 93 -11.34 -18.85 4.01
C THR A 93 -12.04 -19.68 2.95
N ASP A 94 -12.04 -19.19 1.71
CA ASP A 94 -12.64 -19.86 0.56
C ASP A 94 -12.14 -21.31 0.41
N LYS A 95 -13.00 -22.19 -0.11
CA LYS A 95 -12.72 -23.63 -0.24
C LYS A 95 -12.77 -24.01 -1.71
N PHE A 96 -11.64 -24.43 -2.25
CA PHE A 96 -11.57 -25.07 -3.57
C PHE A 96 -10.76 -26.36 -3.48
N ARG A 97 -11.18 -27.37 -4.26
CA ARG A 97 -10.59 -28.71 -4.14
C ARG A 97 -9.11 -28.72 -4.48
N GLY A 98 -8.68 -27.99 -5.50
CA GLY A 98 -7.30 -27.97 -5.97
C GLY A 98 -7.12 -27.12 -7.22
N ILE A 99 -5.89 -27.03 -7.69
CA ILE A 99 -5.51 -26.38 -8.95
C ILE A 99 -4.97 -27.48 -9.86
N ASP A 100 -5.45 -27.53 -11.10
CA ASP A 100 -4.93 -28.45 -12.13
C ASP A 100 -3.58 -27.91 -12.61
N ILE A 101 -2.52 -28.27 -11.86
CA ILE A 101 -1.16 -27.73 -12.05
C ILE A 101 -0.56 -28.30 -13.34
N ASN A 102 -0.96 -29.52 -13.71
CA ASN A 102 -0.44 -30.23 -14.88
C ASN A 102 -1.24 -29.99 -16.18
N GLY A 103 -2.45 -29.43 -16.08
CA GLY A 103 -3.32 -29.09 -17.20
C GLY A 103 -4.01 -30.30 -17.86
N ASP A 104 -4.19 -31.41 -17.15
CA ASP A 104 -4.81 -32.64 -17.68
C ASP A 104 -6.34 -32.65 -17.58
N GLY A 105 -6.93 -31.61 -16.97
CA GLY A 105 -8.36 -31.43 -16.78
C GLY A 105 -8.91 -32.13 -15.54
N THR A 106 -8.06 -32.68 -14.68
CA THR A 106 -8.43 -33.34 -13.43
C THR A 106 -7.61 -32.81 -12.25
N ILE A 107 -8.16 -32.94 -11.04
CA ILE A 107 -7.44 -32.62 -9.80
C ILE A 107 -7.00 -33.94 -9.17
N GLY A 108 -5.71 -34.26 -9.33
CA GLY A 108 -5.03 -35.37 -8.67
C GLY A 108 -4.94 -35.21 -7.15
N ASP A 109 -4.58 -36.26 -6.43
CA ASP A 109 -4.45 -36.24 -4.96
C ASP A 109 -3.33 -35.32 -4.46
N ASP A 110 -2.32 -35.10 -5.30
CA ASP A 110 -1.20 -34.17 -5.14
C ASP A 110 -1.54 -32.73 -5.51
N GLU A 111 -2.63 -32.52 -6.24
CA GLU A 111 -3.17 -31.21 -6.62
C GLU A 111 -4.29 -30.74 -5.67
N VAL A 112 -4.74 -31.61 -4.76
CA VAL A 112 -5.74 -31.24 -3.74
C VAL A 112 -5.16 -30.19 -2.80
N PHE A 113 -5.71 -28.98 -2.88
CA PHE A 113 -5.28 -27.84 -2.08
C PHE A 113 -6.04 -27.78 -0.74
N PHE A 114 -7.38 -27.84 -0.75
CA PHE A 114 -8.19 -27.98 0.47
C PHE A 114 -8.78 -29.39 0.58
N ARG A 115 -8.55 -30.03 1.73
CA ARG A 115 -9.13 -31.33 2.10
C ARG A 115 -10.38 -31.20 2.99
N ASN A 116 -10.64 -30.01 3.49
CA ASN A 116 -11.76 -29.66 4.38
C ASN A 116 -12.84 -28.83 3.64
N THR A 117 -13.19 -29.22 2.41
CA THR A 117 -14.07 -28.41 1.53
C THR A 117 -15.49 -28.21 2.06
N GLU A 118 -15.91 -28.98 3.05
CA GLU A 118 -17.24 -28.87 3.70
C GLU A 118 -17.19 -28.09 5.03
N TYR A 119 -16.03 -27.56 5.43
CA TYR A 119 -15.85 -26.83 6.68
C TYR A 119 -15.74 -25.33 6.42
N GLY A 120 -16.85 -24.61 6.60
CA GLY A 120 -16.93 -23.16 6.38
C GLY A 120 -16.82 -22.77 4.90
N GLY A 121 -16.01 -21.76 4.57
CA GLY A 121 -15.85 -21.28 3.19
C GLY A 121 -16.64 -20.01 2.86
N PHE A 122 -16.39 -18.93 3.61
CA PHE A 122 -17.15 -17.68 3.50
C PHE A 122 -16.43 -16.58 2.72
N LYS A 123 -15.32 -16.93 2.04
CA LYS A 123 -14.46 -15.96 1.32
C LYS A 123 -13.97 -14.82 2.23
N ALA A 124 -13.72 -15.15 3.49
CA ALA A 124 -13.27 -14.22 4.50
C ALA A 124 -11.90 -14.64 5.04
N MET A 125 -11.19 -13.72 5.68
CA MET A 125 -9.86 -13.93 6.18
C MET A 125 -9.62 -13.13 7.45
N VAL A 126 -8.86 -13.74 8.37
CA VAL A 126 -8.35 -13.07 9.56
C VAL A 126 -7.11 -12.25 9.21
N ARG A 127 -6.99 -11.06 9.79
CA ARG A 127 -5.76 -10.29 9.81
C ARG A 127 -4.95 -10.69 11.04
N ASN A 128 -3.94 -11.53 10.88
CA ASN A 128 -3.33 -12.25 12.01
C ASN A 128 -2.61 -11.35 13.02
N HIS A 129 -2.19 -10.15 12.61
CA HIS A 129 -1.52 -9.18 13.48
C HIS A 129 -2.46 -8.06 13.97
N SER A 130 -3.76 -8.20 13.77
CA SER A 130 -4.79 -7.26 14.27
C SER A 130 -5.21 -7.52 15.73
N THR A 131 -4.58 -8.50 16.40
CA THR A 131 -5.06 -9.03 17.66
C THR A 131 -4.84 -8.11 18.84
N GLU A 132 -5.87 -7.74 19.59
CA GLU A 132 -5.70 -6.97 20.83
C GLU A 132 -6.08 -7.78 22.06
N VAL A 133 -5.32 -7.65 23.15
CA VAL A 133 -5.67 -8.25 24.45
C VAL A 133 -6.46 -7.23 25.27
N LEU A 134 -7.72 -7.54 25.54
CA LEU A 134 -8.63 -6.66 26.28
C LEU A 134 -8.53 -6.85 27.79
N ALA A 135 -8.44 -8.11 28.23
CA ALA A 135 -8.41 -8.47 29.65
C ALA A 135 -7.69 -9.80 29.86
N ILE A 136 -7.05 -9.94 31.00
CA ILE A 136 -6.48 -11.21 31.46
C ILE A 136 -7.00 -11.47 32.87
N GLU A 137 -7.81 -12.51 33.02
CA GLU A 137 -8.41 -12.90 34.29
C GLU A 137 -8.07 -14.36 34.63
N GLY A 138 -8.08 -14.71 35.92
CA GLY A 138 -7.90 -16.10 36.34
C GLY A 138 -6.81 -16.27 37.40
N GLN A 139 -6.27 -17.47 37.47
CA GLN A 139 -5.31 -17.87 38.49
C GLN A 139 -4.27 -18.85 37.91
N GLU A 140 -3.21 -19.11 38.67
CA GLU A 140 -2.14 -20.02 38.27
C GLU A 140 -2.66 -21.32 37.63
N GLY A 141 -2.10 -21.65 36.47
CA GLY A 141 -2.46 -22.80 35.64
C GLY A 141 -3.57 -22.55 34.63
N ARG A 142 -4.39 -21.49 34.79
CA ARG A 142 -5.52 -21.18 33.91
C ARG A 142 -5.89 -19.70 33.93
N TYR A 143 -5.38 -18.97 32.95
CA TYR A 143 -5.77 -17.59 32.68
C TYR A 143 -6.70 -17.55 31.47
N VAL A 144 -7.80 -16.81 31.58
CA VAL A 144 -8.70 -16.48 30.47
C VAL A 144 -8.24 -15.14 29.91
N VAL A 145 -7.98 -15.11 28.62
CA VAL A 145 -7.59 -13.91 27.89
C VAL A 145 -8.75 -13.51 27.00
N GLU A 146 -9.33 -12.35 27.25
CA GLU A 146 -10.25 -11.70 26.31
C GLU A 146 -9.44 -11.00 25.23
N PHE A 147 -9.84 -11.17 23.98
CA PHE A 147 -9.15 -10.57 22.83
C PHE A 147 -10.12 -10.11 21.76
N THR A 148 -9.64 -9.25 20.87
CA THR A 148 -10.24 -8.95 19.56
C THR A 148 -9.29 -9.37 18.45
N ILE A 149 -9.83 -9.61 17.26
CA ILE A 149 -9.09 -9.88 16.03
C ILE A 149 -9.97 -9.50 14.84
N ASP A 150 -9.39 -8.92 13.81
CA ASP A 150 -10.14 -8.47 12.65
C ASP A 150 -10.27 -9.54 11.58
N VAL A 151 -11.39 -9.47 10.89
CA VAL A 151 -11.74 -10.29 9.75
C VAL A 151 -12.24 -9.41 8.62
N ALA A 152 -11.68 -9.54 7.42
CA ALA A 152 -12.29 -9.02 6.21
C ALA A 152 -13.08 -10.13 5.51
N GLY A 153 -14.23 -9.79 4.94
CA GLY A 153 -15.11 -10.73 4.24
C GLY A 153 -16.18 -10.04 3.40
N PRO A 154 -17.05 -10.80 2.73
CA PRO A 154 -18.12 -10.22 1.91
C PRO A 154 -19.06 -9.35 2.76
N ASN A 155 -19.68 -8.34 2.16
CA ASN A 155 -20.60 -7.40 2.84
C ASN A 155 -21.71 -8.07 3.69
N ASN A 156 -22.09 -9.31 3.35
CA ASN A 156 -23.11 -10.09 4.04
C ASN A 156 -22.54 -11.24 4.89
N LEU A 157 -21.27 -11.17 5.34
CA LEU A 157 -20.63 -12.24 6.12
C LEU A 157 -21.46 -12.66 7.35
N LEU A 158 -22.02 -11.72 8.10
CA LEU A 158 -22.84 -12.03 9.29
C LEU A 158 -24.08 -12.85 8.93
N GLU A 159 -24.73 -12.58 7.79
CA GLU A 159 -25.87 -13.37 7.30
C GLU A 159 -25.45 -14.78 6.91
N LEU A 160 -24.28 -14.93 6.29
CA LEU A 160 -23.72 -16.23 5.93
C LEU A 160 -23.37 -17.06 7.18
N LEU A 161 -22.83 -16.43 8.22
CA LEU A 161 -22.53 -17.09 9.49
C LEU A 161 -23.81 -17.55 10.21
N LEU A 162 -24.87 -16.73 10.22
CA LEU A 162 -26.19 -17.12 10.74
C LEU A 162 -26.78 -18.31 9.98
N ALA A 163 -26.64 -18.33 8.65
CA ALA A 163 -27.06 -19.46 7.82
C ALA A 163 -26.28 -20.75 8.13
N ASP A 164 -25.03 -20.63 8.60
CA ASP A 164 -24.20 -21.74 9.09
C ASP A 164 -24.41 -22.03 10.60
N GLY A 165 -25.49 -21.54 11.20
CA GLY A 165 -25.86 -21.88 12.58
C GLY A 165 -25.14 -21.06 13.66
N ALA A 166 -24.62 -19.88 13.31
CA ALA A 166 -24.32 -18.87 14.32
C ALA A 166 -25.61 -18.33 14.97
N GLU A 167 -25.49 -17.71 16.15
CA GLU A 167 -26.60 -17.14 16.91
C GLU A 167 -26.63 -15.62 16.81
N GLN A 168 -27.83 -15.04 16.72
CA GLN A 168 -27.99 -13.58 16.75
C GLN A 168 -27.81 -13.06 18.18
N GLY A 169 -26.82 -12.18 18.38
CA GLY A 169 -26.63 -11.43 19.63
C GLY A 169 -27.22 -10.02 19.56
N ASP A 170 -27.10 -9.27 20.65
CA ASP A 170 -27.60 -7.89 20.77
C ASP A 170 -26.86 -6.92 19.84
N PHE A 171 -25.56 -7.15 19.63
CA PHE A 171 -24.67 -6.24 18.89
C PHE A 171 -24.03 -6.88 17.64
N GLY A 172 -24.33 -8.14 17.35
CA GLY A 172 -23.62 -8.90 16.32
C GLY A 172 -24.08 -10.35 16.20
N VAL A 173 -23.19 -11.20 15.71
CA VAL A 173 -23.43 -12.64 15.53
C VAL A 173 -22.42 -13.42 16.37
N SER A 174 -22.86 -14.45 17.09
CA SER A 174 -22.00 -15.31 17.89
C SER A 174 -21.82 -16.69 17.23
N LYS A 175 -20.58 -17.13 17.06
CA LYS A 175 -20.25 -18.46 16.52
C LYS A 175 -19.23 -19.15 17.40
N THR A 176 -19.49 -20.41 17.74
CA THR A 176 -18.50 -21.26 18.39
C THR A 176 -17.53 -21.82 17.35
N LEU A 177 -16.25 -21.46 17.48
CA LEU A 177 -15.14 -22.07 16.76
C LEU A 177 -14.68 -23.32 17.51
N GLU A 178 -14.48 -24.42 16.78
CA GLU A 178 -13.86 -25.64 17.30
C GLU A 178 -12.42 -25.72 16.81
N MET A 179 -11.48 -25.94 17.72
CA MET A 179 -10.05 -26.09 17.40
C MET A 179 -9.40 -27.14 18.31
N PRO A 180 -8.23 -27.71 17.96
CA PRO A 180 -7.53 -28.62 18.85
C PRO A 180 -7.22 -28.00 20.21
N ALA A 181 -7.53 -28.73 21.28
CA ALA A 181 -7.31 -28.25 22.65
C ALA A 181 -5.83 -27.89 22.87
N GLY A 182 -5.58 -26.66 23.32
CA GLY A 182 -4.24 -26.18 23.63
C GLY A 182 -3.36 -25.89 22.40
N ALA A 183 -3.93 -25.77 21.20
CA ALA A 183 -3.18 -25.44 19.98
C ALA A 183 -2.34 -24.15 20.11
N ARG A 184 -1.19 -24.11 19.45
CA ARG A 184 -0.26 -22.99 19.44
C ARG A 184 0.14 -22.66 17.99
N SER A 185 0.57 -21.42 17.75
CA SER A 185 0.93 -20.92 16.42
C SER A 185 2.22 -21.50 15.83
N ASP A 186 2.95 -22.34 16.56
CA ASP A 186 4.13 -23.04 16.05
C ASP A 186 3.79 -24.09 14.98
N GLN A 187 2.49 -24.39 14.80
CA GLN A 187 1.98 -25.27 13.76
C GLN A 187 1.96 -24.55 12.40
N SER A 188 2.90 -24.93 11.53
CA SER A 188 2.94 -24.55 10.10
C SER A 188 1.55 -24.62 9.44
N GLY A 189 1.27 -23.82 8.40
CA GLY A 189 -0.05 -23.64 7.73
C GLY A 189 -0.82 -24.87 7.20
N ALA A 190 -0.44 -26.09 7.54
CA ALA A 190 -1.19 -27.33 7.32
C ALA A 190 -2.63 -27.33 7.88
N PRO A 191 -2.95 -26.71 9.04
CA PRO A 191 -4.33 -26.66 9.54
C PRO A 191 -5.30 -25.97 8.58
N ILE A 192 -4.88 -24.86 7.95
CA ILE A 192 -5.69 -24.06 7.01
C ILE A 192 -6.29 -24.94 5.89
N ARG A 193 -5.52 -25.92 5.43
CA ARG A 193 -5.87 -26.74 4.28
C ARG A 193 -6.59 -28.04 4.62
N SER A 194 -6.57 -28.49 5.88
CA SER A 194 -6.93 -29.88 6.19
C SER A 194 -7.69 -30.10 7.49
N PHE A 195 -7.72 -29.13 8.40
CA PHE A 195 -8.45 -29.29 9.65
C PHE A 195 -9.96 -29.25 9.41
N ASP A 196 -10.66 -30.26 9.92
CA ASP A 196 -12.12 -30.35 10.01
C ASP A 196 -12.45 -30.97 11.38
N PRO A 197 -13.19 -30.26 12.25
CA PRO A 197 -13.52 -30.76 13.58
C PRO A 197 -14.32 -32.07 13.56
N LYS A 198 -15.08 -32.35 12.48
CA LYS A 198 -15.86 -33.61 12.35
C LYS A 198 -14.97 -34.84 12.19
N THR A 199 -13.75 -34.67 11.68
CA THR A 199 -12.83 -35.77 11.39
C THR A 199 -11.59 -35.77 12.29
N TYR A 200 -11.40 -34.71 13.08
CA TYR A 200 -10.30 -34.60 14.03
C TYR A 200 -10.46 -35.63 15.17
N ALA A 201 -9.41 -36.44 15.39
CA ALA A 201 -9.44 -37.53 16.37
C ALA A 201 -8.98 -37.11 17.78
N GLY A 202 -8.41 -35.91 17.93
CA GLY A 202 -7.93 -35.41 19.21
C GLY A 202 -9.01 -34.67 20.01
N GLU A 203 -8.62 -34.13 21.16
CA GLU A 203 -9.50 -33.28 21.97
C GLU A 203 -9.70 -31.92 21.31
N LEU A 204 -10.95 -31.46 21.27
CA LEU A 204 -11.33 -30.15 20.76
C LEU A 204 -11.64 -29.22 21.94
N GLU A 205 -11.20 -27.97 21.83
CA GLU A 205 -11.69 -26.86 22.64
C GLU A 205 -12.68 -26.01 21.82
N GLN A 206 -13.58 -25.34 22.52
CA GLN A 206 -14.60 -24.47 21.93
C GLN A 206 -14.33 -23.03 22.34
N VAL A 207 -14.25 -22.15 21.34
CA VAL A 207 -14.03 -20.71 21.52
C VAL A 207 -15.26 -19.99 21.00
N VAL A 208 -15.99 -19.31 21.88
CA VAL A 208 -17.13 -18.48 21.46
C VAL A 208 -16.59 -17.17 20.91
N LEU A 209 -16.96 -16.85 19.68
CA LEU A 209 -16.53 -15.65 18.96
C LEU A 209 -17.74 -14.78 18.63
N GLU A 210 -17.67 -13.49 18.96
CA GLU A 210 -18.68 -12.48 18.66
C GLU A 210 -18.19 -11.58 17.53
N TYR A 211 -18.96 -11.50 16.44
CA TYR A 211 -18.63 -10.74 15.24
C TYR A 211 -19.48 -9.47 15.21
N THR A 212 -18.82 -8.33 15.06
CA THR A 212 -19.45 -7.02 14.87
C THR A 212 -18.88 -6.36 13.61
N THR A 213 -19.69 -5.60 12.89
CA THR A 213 -19.21 -4.86 11.72
C THR A 213 -18.43 -3.64 12.19
N LEU A 214 -17.22 -3.44 11.69
CA LEU A 214 -16.45 -2.22 11.95
C LEU A 214 -17.02 -1.03 11.17
N PRO A 215 -16.72 0.23 11.60
CA PRO A 215 -17.14 1.42 10.86
C PRO A 215 -16.74 1.40 9.39
N GLU A 216 -17.56 2.01 8.54
CA GLU A 216 -17.26 2.12 7.12
C GLU A 216 -16.20 3.20 6.88
N VAL A 217 -15.12 2.79 6.23
CA VAL A 217 -14.02 3.66 5.82
C VAL A 217 -14.44 4.44 4.58
N GLN A 218 -14.04 5.71 4.52
CA GLN A 218 -14.38 6.56 3.38
C GLN A 218 -13.35 6.40 2.26
N ASP A 219 -13.84 6.25 1.01
CA ASP A 219 -12.99 6.24 -0.20
C ASP A 219 -12.08 7.48 -0.24
N ALA A 220 -10.92 7.35 -0.85
CA ALA A 220 -9.91 8.40 -0.94
C ALA A 220 -9.20 8.38 -2.29
N TYR A 221 -8.43 9.42 -2.58
CA TYR A 221 -7.43 9.38 -3.63
C TYR A 221 -6.11 8.88 -3.06
N PRO A 222 -5.31 8.12 -3.83
CA PRO A 222 -3.90 7.98 -3.53
C PRO A 222 -3.25 9.36 -3.41
N ALA A 223 -2.16 9.45 -2.64
CA ALA A 223 -1.39 10.67 -2.43
C ALA A 223 -0.56 11.08 -3.67
N TYR A 224 -1.27 11.33 -4.79
CA TYR A 224 -0.73 11.73 -6.08
C TYR A 224 0.15 12.98 -6.01
N ARG A 225 -0.18 13.93 -5.11
CA ARG A 225 0.62 15.14 -4.91
C ARG A 225 2.03 14.79 -4.45
N ASP A 226 2.14 13.91 -3.46
CA ASP A 226 3.41 13.48 -2.88
C ASP A 226 4.19 12.60 -3.84
N PHE A 227 3.50 11.69 -4.57
CA PHE A 227 4.12 10.86 -5.59
C PHE A 227 4.73 11.65 -6.75
N MET A 228 4.19 12.82 -7.08
CA MET A 228 4.60 13.61 -8.24
C MET A 228 5.34 14.91 -7.88
N GLN A 229 5.66 15.11 -6.59
CA GLN A 229 6.20 16.37 -6.06
C GLN A 229 7.61 16.71 -6.55
N ASP A 230 8.39 15.73 -7.00
CA ASP A 230 9.75 15.93 -7.53
C ASP A 230 9.79 15.97 -9.07
N GLY A 231 8.61 15.91 -9.72
CA GLY A 231 8.49 15.85 -11.18
C GLY A 231 8.73 14.46 -11.76
N ARG A 232 8.79 13.43 -10.93
CA ARG A 232 8.89 12.03 -11.32
C ARG A 232 7.76 11.26 -10.64
N PHE A 233 7.32 10.17 -11.25
CA PHE A 233 6.41 9.22 -10.64
C PHE A 233 7.00 7.83 -10.84
N GLU A 234 7.58 7.26 -9.79
CA GLU A 234 8.42 6.08 -9.86
C GLU A 234 7.67 4.82 -9.40
N ILE A 235 7.47 3.90 -10.34
CA ILE A 235 6.67 2.69 -10.14
C ILE A 235 7.57 1.48 -10.40
N THR A 236 7.45 0.43 -9.58
CA THR A 236 8.05 -0.87 -9.87
C THR A 236 7.01 -1.98 -9.88
N MET A 237 7.15 -2.89 -10.83
CA MET A 237 6.39 -4.13 -10.94
C MET A 237 7.32 -5.32 -10.83
N VAL A 238 7.13 -6.13 -9.79
CA VAL A 238 7.85 -7.38 -9.56
C VAL A 238 6.89 -8.54 -9.78
N PHE A 239 7.18 -9.34 -10.80
CA PHE A 239 6.53 -10.61 -11.05
C PHE A 239 7.38 -11.73 -10.44
N GLY A 240 6.87 -12.31 -9.34
CA GLY A 240 7.43 -13.48 -8.68
C GLY A 240 7.36 -14.72 -9.59
N HIS A 241 7.90 -15.84 -9.13
CA HIS A 241 7.81 -17.09 -9.88
C HIS A 241 6.50 -17.82 -9.57
N ASP A 242 5.81 -18.32 -10.60
CA ASP A 242 4.68 -19.22 -10.46
C ASP A 242 5.11 -20.66 -10.79
N TYR A 243 4.82 -21.62 -9.90
CA TYR A 243 5.15 -23.03 -10.08
C TYR A 243 4.20 -23.79 -11.02
N ASN A 244 3.16 -23.12 -11.54
CA ASN A 244 2.27 -23.71 -12.55
C ASN A 244 3.01 -24.01 -13.87
N ALA A 245 2.69 -25.14 -14.49
CA ALA A 245 3.33 -25.56 -15.74
C ALA A 245 3.15 -24.54 -16.89
N ALA A 246 2.05 -23.77 -16.86
CA ALA A 246 1.76 -22.73 -17.83
C ALA A 246 2.60 -21.44 -17.65
N ARG A 247 3.28 -21.26 -16.50
CA ARG A 247 4.08 -20.06 -16.16
C ARG A 247 3.31 -18.75 -16.39
N TYR A 248 2.15 -18.63 -15.75
CA TYR A 248 1.29 -17.44 -15.87
C TYR A 248 2.03 -16.17 -15.43
N ASP A 249 2.92 -16.26 -14.43
CA ASP A 249 3.82 -15.19 -14.04
C ASP A 249 4.62 -14.58 -15.19
N LEU A 250 5.13 -15.42 -16.10
CA LEU A 250 5.92 -15.01 -17.25
C LEU A 250 5.04 -14.44 -18.37
N ILE A 251 3.83 -14.98 -18.52
CA ILE A 251 2.83 -14.47 -19.46
C ILE A 251 2.42 -13.06 -19.03
N ASP A 252 2.05 -12.87 -17.77
CA ASP A 252 1.61 -11.59 -17.22
C ASP A 252 2.73 -10.53 -17.29
N ALA A 253 3.97 -10.91 -16.98
CA ALA A 253 5.12 -10.00 -17.11
C ALA A 253 5.34 -9.55 -18.56
N ARG A 254 5.11 -10.44 -19.54
CA ARG A 254 5.20 -10.10 -20.97
C ARG A 254 4.04 -9.23 -21.41
N GLU A 255 2.83 -9.54 -20.97
CA GLU A 255 1.65 -8.70 -21.25
C GLU A 255 1.82 -7.29 -20.68
N ALA A 256 2.41 -7.17 -19.48
CA ALA A 256 2.76 -5.87 -18.90
C ALA A 256 3.78 -5.10 -19.76
N PHE A 257 4.81 -5.77 -20.28
CA PHE A 257 5.76 -5.17 -21.23
C PHE A 257 5.04 -4.63 -22.47
N ASP A 258 4.24 -5.47 -23.12
CA ASP A 258 3.55 -5.13 -24.37
C ASP A 258 2.52 -4.02 -24.14
N ALA A 259 1.82 -4.06 -23.01
CA ALA A 259 0.87 -3.03 -22.58
C ALA A 259 1.55 -1.68 -22.36
N LEU A 260 2.68 -1.63 -21.65
CA LEU A 260 3.43 -0.38 -21.44
C LEU A 260 3.86 0.26 -22.77
N VAL A 261 4.36 -0.55 -23.72
CA VAL A 261 4.71 -0.07 -25.05
C VAL A 261 3.48 0.44 -25.81
N ALA A 262 2.37 -0.31 -25.76
CA ALA A 262 1.12 0.08 -26.42
C ALA A 262 0.53 1.38 -25.84
N ASP A 263 0.70 1.60 -24.54
CA ASP A 263 0.23 2.78 -23.81
C ASP A 263 1.17 4.01 -23.99
N GLY A 264 2.18 3.87 -24.86
CA GLY A 264 3.05 4.96 -25.32
C GLY A 264 4.31 5.18 -24.48
N PHE A 265 4.68 4.23 -23.61
CA PHE A 265 5.95 4.30 -22.92
C PHE A 265 7.12 3.95 -23.85
N SER A 266 8.22 4.69 -23.71
CA SER A 266 9.49 4.31 -24.33
C SER A 266 10.12 3.17 -23.53
N ALA A 267 10.21 1.99 -24.14
CA ALA A 267 10.82 0.82 -23.51
C ALA A 267 12.35 0.94 -23.45
N PRO A 268 12.98 0.43 -22.38
CA PRO A 268 14.45 0.43 -22.23
C PRO A 268 15.15 -0.55 -23.17
N VAL A 269 14.40 -1.53 -23.69
CA VAL A 269 14.86 -2.58 -24.61
C VAL A 269 13.79 -2.85 -25.68
N ALA A 270 14.18 -3.47 -26.79
CA ALA A 270 13.25 -3.69 -27.92
C ALA A 270 12.22 -4.80 -27.69
N ARG A 271 12.52 -5.78 -26.82
CA ARG A 271 11.68 -6.95 -26.56
C ARG A 271 11.81 -7.38 -25.11
N PHE A 272 10.77 -8.03 -24.59
CA PHE A 272 10.75 -8.56 -23.23
C PHE A 272 11.94 -9.47 -22.91
N GLU A 273 12.37 -10.36 -23.82
CA GLU A 273 13.50 -11.28 -23.59
C GLU A 273 14.85 -10.58 -23.41
N ASP A 274 14.94 -9.34 -23.87
CA ASP A 274 16.14 -8.52 -23.77
C ASP A 274 16.19 -7.75 -22.44
N LEU A 275 15.12 -7.77 -21.63
CA LEU A 275 15.13 -7.21 -20.28
C LEU A 275 16.10 -7.96 -19.37
N ARG A 276 16.78 -7.19 -18.53
CA ARG A 276 17.79 -7.63 -17.57
C ARG A 276 17.63 -6.85 -16.27
N PRO A 277 18.17 -7.33 -15.14
CA PRO A 277 18.10 -6.60 -13.87
C PRO A 277 18.60 -5.14 -13.94
N ASP A 278 19.57 -4.88 -14.80
CA ASP A 278 20.16 -3.56 -15.02
C ASP A 278 19.48 -2.72 -16.12
N SER A 279 18.37 -3.21 -16.70
CA SER A 279 17.59 -2.45 -17.68
C SER A 279 16.99 -1.19 -17.03
N GLY A 280 17.02 -0.07 -17.76
CA GLY A 280 16.40 1.18 -17.34
C GLY A 280 14.87 1.09 -17.22
N PRO A 281 14.19 2.15 -16.75
CA PRO A 281 12.73 2.18 -16.69
C PRO A 281 12.12 2.37 -18.08
N PHE A 282 10.85 1.96 -18.21
CA PHE A 282 9.93 2.48 -19.21
C PHE A 282 9.60 3.92 -18.86
N GLN A 283 9.56 4.82 -19.85
CA GLN A 283 9.39 6.26 -19.60
C GLN A 283 8.27 6.87 -20.43
N LYS A 284 7.45 7.71 -19.78
CA LYS A 284 6.43 8.54 -20.42
C LYS A 284 6.29 9.86 -19.65
N SER A 285 6.13 10.96 -20.37
CA SER A 285 5.76 12.24 -19.74
C SER A 285 4.25 12.37 -19.69
N ILE A 286 3.74 12.81 -18.54
CA ILE A 286 2.37 13.27 -18.36
C ILE A 286 2.41 14.69 -17.77
N VAL A 287 1.29 15.39 -17.81
CA VAL A 287 1.09 16.69 -17.17
C VAL A 287 0.25 16.45 -15.93
N SER A 288 0.79 16.76 -14.77
CA SER A 288 0.05 16.80 -13.51
C SER A 288 -0.29 18.24 -13.17
N TYR A 289 -1.40 18.43 -12.47
CA TYR A 289 -1.75 19.71 -11.87
C TYR A 289 -1.22 19.74 -10.46
N ARG A 290 -0.35 20.70 -10.15
CA ARG A 290 -0.06 20.99 -8.75
C ARG A 290 -1.05 22.02 -8.26
N PRO A 291 -1.93 21.69 -7.30
CA PRO A 291 -2.60 22.73 -6.55
C PRO A 291 -1.56 23.55 -5.81
N ILE A 292 -1.99 24.76 -5.49
CA ILE A 292 -1.23 25.78 -4.82
C ILE A 292 -0.90 25.27 -3.43
N LEU A 293 0.23 24.57 -3.25
CA LEU A 293 0.74 24.35 -1.90
C LEU A 293 1.04 25.72 -1.31
N GLU A 294 0.70 25.95 -0.04
CA GLU A 294 1.18 27.13 0.70
C GLU A 294 2.71 27.24 0.58
N SER A 295 3.41 26.09 0.49
CA SER A 295 4.84 26.02 0.21
C SER A 295 5.27 26.58 -1.16
N CYS A 296 4.41 26.63 -2.18
CA CYS A 296 4.77 27.30 -3.45
C CYS A 296 5.03 28.78 -3.21
N GLU A 297 4.15 29.43 -2.46
CA GLU A 297 4.30 30.85 -2.16
C GLU A 297 5.52 31.06 -1.27
N GLU A 298 5.72 30.18 -0.27
CA GLU A 298 6.92 30.20 0.57
C GLU A 298 8.21 30.03 -0.26
N ASP A 299 8.27 29.01 -1.12
CA ASP A 299 9.43 28.69 -1.96
C ASP A 299 9.70 29.78 -2.98
N HIS A 300 8.66 30.34 -3.61
CA HIS A 300 8.80 31.48 -4.51
C HIS A 300 9.31 32.72 -3.77
N VAL A 301 8.84 32.96 -2.56
CA VAL A 301 9.35 34.04 -1.72
C VAL A 301 10.81 33.80 -1.35
N VAL A 302 11.16 32.61 -0.85
CA VAL A 302 12.52 32.24 -0.46
C VAL A 302 13.47 32.33 -1.66
N ALA A 303 13.10 31.71 -2.79
CA ALA A 303 13.86 31.76 -4.03
C ALA A 303 14.03 33.20 -4.53
N LYS A 304 12.97 34.02 -4.50
CA LYS A 304 13.06 35.41 -4.94
C LYS A 304 13.95 36.25 -4.02
N VAL A 305 13.86 36.04 -2.70
CA VAL A 305 14.72 36.73 -1.74
C VAL A 305 16.19 36.37 -1.93
N ASN A 306 16.48 35.12 -2.29
CA ASN A 306 17.85 34.66 -2.59
C ASN A 306 18.33 35.02 -4.00
N ASP A 307 17.48 35.54 -4.89
CA ASP A 307 17.85 35.90 -6.27
C ASP A 307 18.98 36.94 -6.28
N PRO A 308 20.14 36.66 -6.89
CA PRO A 308 21.27 37.57 -6.92
C PRO A 308 20.97 38.91 -7.60
N PHE A 309 19.93 38.96 -8.41
CA PHE A 309 19.50 40.17 -9.13
C PHE A 309 18.34 40.91 -8.46
N LEU A 310 17.87 40.44 -7.31
CA LEU A 310 16.78 41.10 -6.56
C LEU A 310 17.07 42.58 -6.31
N THR A 311 16.10 43.41 -6.66
CA THR A 311 16.16 44.87 -6.51
C THR A 311 15.26 45.38 -5.38
N GLU A 312 15.53 46.59 -4.88
CA GLU A 312 14.60 47.25 -3.95
C GLU A 312 13.21 47.49 -4.58
N THR A 313 13.12 47.64 -5.91
CA THR A 313 11.85 47.83 -6.61
C THR A 313 10.99 46.56 -6.55
N GLU A 314 11.58 45.39 -6.82
CA GLU A 314 10.84 44.13 -6.74
C GLU A 314 10.37 43.83 -5.32
N LEU A 315 11.18 44.14 -4.30
CA LEU A 315 10.74 44.03 -2.91
C LEU A 315 9.62 45.04 -2.57
N GLU A 316 9.57 46.19 -3.23
CA GLU A 316 8.45 47.14 -3.08
C GLU A 316 7.17 46.60 -3.70
N GLU A 317 7.28 45.94 -4.86
CA GLU A 317 6.16 45.23 -5.52
C GLU A 317 5.65 44.07 -4.67
N MET A 318 6.52 43.42 -3.89
CA MET A 318 6.17 42.44 -2.85
C MET A 318 5.50 43.07 -1.61
N GLY A 319 5.32 44.39 -1.58
CA GLY A 319 4.64 45.11 -0.50
C GLY A 319 5.53 45.47 0.70
N LEU A 320 6.86 45.37 0.60
CA LEU A 320 7.78 45.77 1.67
C LEU A 320 8.01 47.28 1.69
N ARG A 321 8.02 47.86 2.90
CA ARG A 321 8.42 49.25 3.13
C ARG A 321 9.93 49.43 3.00
N SER A 322 10.39 50.65 2.74
CA SER A 322 11.81 50.96 2.53
C SER A 322 12.74 50.56 3.69
N ASP A 323 12.26 50.54 4.93
CA ASP A 323 13.03 50.04 6.09
C ASP A 323 13.17 48.52 6.07
N MET A 324 12.11 47.78 5.75
CA MET A 324 12.11 46.32 5.61
C MET A 324 13.01 45.88 4.45
N ARG A 325 12.92 46.54 3.30
CA ARG A 325 13.74 46.22 2.10
C ARG A 325 15.23 46.34 2.40
N ARG A 326 15.64 47.45 3.02
CA ARG A 326 17.04 47.66 3.42
C ARG A 326 17.51 46.61 4.42
N ASN A 327 16.68 46.25 5.40
CA ASN A 327 17.04 45.24 6.38
C ASN A 327 17.18 43.85 5.75
N LEU A 328 16.30 43.48 4.81
CA LEU A 328 16.35 42.20 4.10
C LEU A 328 17.60 42.09 3.22
N LEU A 329 17.87 43.11 2.40
CA LEU A 329 19.06 43.14 1.55
C LEU A 329 20.35 43.16 2.38
N ALA A 330 20.38 43.88 3.50
CA ALA A 330 21.52 43.89 4.40
C ALA A 330 21.73 42.54 5.11
N ALA A 331 20.65 41.86 5.53
CA ALA A 331 20.74 40.53 6.11
C ALA A 331 21.28 39.52 5.09
N ARG A 332 20.80 39.60 3.84
CA ARG A 332 21.27 38.75 2.73
C ARG A 332 22.74 38.97 2.40
N ALA A 333 23.20 40.22 2.40
CA ALA A 333 24.57 40.62 2.04
C ALA A 333 25.61 40.43 3.16
N GLY A 334 25.26 39.76 4.26
CA GLY A 334 26.21 39.44 5.31
C GLY A 334 26.71 40.65 6.11
N ALA A 335 27.82 40.43 6.82
CA ALA A 335 28.44 41.43 7.70
C ALA A 335 29.21 42.51 6.92
N ASP A 336 29.71 42.19 5.73
CA ASP A 336 30.47 43.12 4.91
C ASP A 336 29.59 44.06 4.06
N GLY A 337 28.28 43.77 4.02
CA GLY A 337 27.26 44.56 3.34
C GLY A 337 27.34 44.47 1.81
N LYS A 338 28.04 43.47 1.27
CA LYS A 338 28.20 43.23 -0.16
C LYS A 338 27.72 41.84 -0.51
N PHE A 339 26.64 41.82 -1.28
CA PHE A 339 26.15 40.59 -1.88
C PHE A 339 27.13 40.00 -2.91
N GLY A 340 27.26 38.69 -2.95
CA GLY A 340 28.22 37.91 -3.74
C GLY A 340 29.52 37.55 -3.00
N THR A 341 29.51 37.59 -1.67
CA THR A 341 30.68 37.35 -0.81
C THR A 341 30.49 36.11 0.07
N LEU A 342 31.54 35.71 0.79
CA LEU A 342 31.52 34.45 1.57
C LEU A 342 30.60 34.50 2.79
N ASP A 343 30.20 35.69 3.24
CA ASP A 343 29.34 35.90 4.40
C ASP A 343 27.88 36.19 4.03
N ASP A 344 27.50 36.04 2.75
CA ASP A 344 26.10 36.10 2.34
C ASP A 344 25.24 35.06 3.09
N LEU A 345 24.04 35.47 3.46
CA LEU A 345 23.05 34.61 4.10
C LEU A 345 22.05 34.12 3.05
N GLU A 346 22.04 32.82 2.80
CA GLU A 346 21.00 32.14 2.03
C GLU A 346 19.85 31.76 2.98
N PHE A 347 18.65 32.28 2.72
CA PHE A 347 17.45 31.94 3.48
C PHE A 347 16.92 30.57 3.03
N LYS A 348 16.56 29.70 3.96
CA LYS A 348 16.04 28.35 3.67
C LYS A 348 14.53 28.21 3.86
N SER A 349 13.89 29.19 4.49
CA SER A 349 12.47 29.16 4.82
C SER A 349 11.92 30.55 5.09
N LEU A 350 10.60 30.72 5.07
CA LEU A 350 9.96 31.95 5.53
C LEU A 350 10.28 32.26 7.00
N ARG A 351 10.52 31.24 7.83
CA ARG A 351 10.91 31.41 9.24
C ARG A 351 12.25 32.10 9.40
N GLU A 352 13.20 31.90 8.49
CA GLU A 352 14.47 32.62 8.52
C GLU A 352 14.31 34.06 8.01
N ILE A 353 13.44 34.28 7.02
CA ILE A 353 13.07 35.61 6.54
C ILE A 353 12.34 36.41 7.65
N ASP A 354 11.50 35.76 8.45
CA ASP A 354 10.81 36.36 9.61
C ASP A 354 11.77 36.89 10.68
N GLN A 355 12.96 36.32 10.79
CA GLN A 355 13.98 36.76 11.76
C GLN A 355 14.67 38.06 11.35
N VAL A 356 14.49 38.51 10.10
CA VAL A 356 15.01 39.78 9.64
C VAL A 356 14.26 40.92 10.31
N ARG A 357 15.01 41.87 10.88
CA ARG A 357 14.45 42.99 11.63
C ARG A 357 13.33 43.71 10.84
N MET A 358 12.17 43.87 11.47
CA MET A 358 10.95 44.49 10.92
C MET A 358 10.18 43.65 9.88
N ILE A 359 10.65 42.45 9.54
CA ILE A 359 9.82 41.46 8.88
C ILE A 359 9.06 40.71 9.98
N GLY A 360 7.79 40.39 9.67
CA GLY A 360 6.86 39.79 10.61
C GLY A 360 5.73 39.13 9.81
N PRO A 361 4.79 38.44 10.48
CA PRO A 361 3.73 37.67 9.80
C PRO A 361 2.91 38.48 8.77
N ALA A 362 2.58 39.74 9.09
CA ALA A 362 1.84 40.62 8.17
C ALA A 362 2.65 41.04 6.92
N THR A 363 3.98 41.05 7.01
CA THR A 363 4.86 41.28 5.85
C THR A 363 5.01 40.01 5.04
N LEU A 364 5.20 38.86 5.70
CA LEU A 364 5.24 37.56 5.03
C LEU A 364 3.96 37.31 4.24
N GLY A 365 2.79 37.57 4.82
CA GLY A 365 1.50 37.45 4.12
C GLY A 365 1.37 38.31 2.86
N LYS A 366 2.09 39.44 2.76
CA LYS A 366 2.14 40.24 1.51
C LYS A 366 3.11 39.65 0.50
N MET A 367 4.23 39.11 0.97
CA MET A 367 5.22 38.46 0.11
C MET A 367 4.64 37.20 -0.51
N THR A 368 3.91 36.40 0.28
CA THR A 368 3.20 35.21 -0.21
C THR A 368 2.06 35.62 -1.16
N GLN A 369 1.28 36.65 -0.83
CA GLN A 369 0.26 37.21 -1.74
C GLN A 369 0.85 37.73 -3.06
N TRP A 370 2.09 38.26 -3.08
CA TRP A 370 2.79 38.61 -4.30
C TRP A 370 3.22 37.38 -5.11
N ALA A 371 3.59 36.29 -4.43
CA ALA A 371 3.93 35.03 -5.08
C ALA A 371 2.70 34.30 -5.64
N ALA A 372 1.52 34.52 -5.04
CA ALA A 372 0.26 33.86 -5.37
C ALA A 372 -0.08 33.80 -6.87
N PRO A 373 0.05 34.88 -7.68
CA PRO A 373 -0.22 34.80 -9.12
C PRO A 373 0.76 33.92 -9.89
N SER A 374 2.00 33.80 -9.40
CA SER A 374 3.02 32.91 -9.98
C SER A 374 2.85 31.46 -9.52
N CYS A 375 2.02 31.25 -8.49
CA CYS A 375 1.65 29.96 -7.92
C CYS A 375 0.26 29.48 -8.35
N GLN A 376 -0.39 30.13 -9.32
CA GLN A 376 -1.60 29.57 -9.96
C GLN A 376 -1.29 28.18 -10.52
N THR A 377 -2.22 27.22 -10.34
CA THR A 377 -2.09 25.81 -10.74
C THR A 377 -1.26 25.65 -11.99
N ARG A 378 0.00 25.23 -11.81
CA ARG A 378 0.89 25.07 -12.95
C ARG A 378 0.78 23.64 -13.41
N GLN A 379 0.52 23.47 -14.70
CA GLN A 379 0.81 22.23 -15.39
C GLN A 379 2.30 21.93 -15.20
N VAL A 380 2.61 20.84 -14.49
CA VAL A 380 3.97 20.35 -14.31
C VAL A 380 4.11 19.10 -15.15
N GLU A 381 5.14 19.07 -15.99
CA GLU A 381 5.53 17.84 -16.66
C GLU A 381 6.11 16.88 -15.62
N VAL A 382 5.49 15.71 -15.49
CA VAL A 382 5.90 14.62 -14.61
C VAL A 382 6.36 13.46 -15.48
N ARG A 383 7.57 12.96 -15.22
CA ARG A 383 8.06 11.76 -15.88
C ARG A 383 7.64 10.51 -15.10
N VAL A 384 6.78 9.70 -15.69
CA VAL A 384 6.43 8.37 -15.16
C VAL A 384 7.53 7.40 -15.55
N ASP A 385 8.20 6.82 -14.55
CA ASP A 385 9.23 5.80 -14.70
C ASP A 385 8.71 4.47 -14.16
N VAL A 386 8.58 3.45 -15.01
CA VAL A 386 8.12 2.10 -14.60
C VAL A 386 9.26 1.11 -14.75
N ARG A 387 9.64 0.42 -13.67
CA ARG A 387 10.57 -0.73 -13.75
C ARG A 387 9.80 -2.04 -13.71
N LEU A 388 10.19 -2.97 -14.55
CA LEU A 388 9.56 -4.27 -14.69
C LEU A 388 10.59 -5.36 -14.43
N PHE A 389 10.32 -6.21 -13.44
CA PHE A 389 11.18 -7.34 -13.08
C PHE A 389 10.39 -8.64 -13.11
N HIS A 390 11.07 -9.69 -13.57
CA HIS A 390 10.56 -11.06 -13.52
C HIS A 390 11.66 -11.99 -13.00
N SER A 391 11.27 -13.06 -12.30
CA SER A 391 12.21 -14.01 -11.69
C SER A 391 13.23 -14.62 -12.64
N ASP A 392 12.86 -14.88 -13.89
CA ASP A 392 13.74 -15.51 -14.88
C ASP A 392 14.87 -14.58 -15.34
N MET A 393 14.82 -13.28 -15.00
CA MET A 393 15.91 -12.34 -15.24
C MET A 393 17.14 -12.60 -14.35
N TYR A 394 16.97 -13.39 -13.29
CA TYR A 394 17.98 -13.62 -12.24
C TYR A 394 18.44 -15.08 -12.13
N VAL A 395 18.29 -15.88 -13.19
CA VAL A 395 18.73 -17.28 -13.20
C VAL A 395 20.23 -17.37 -12.86
N GLY A 396 20.54 -18.01 -11.72
CA GLY A 396 21.90 -18.12 -11.20
C GLY A 396 22.35 -17.01 -10.23
N SER A 397 21.51 -16.02 -9.94
CA SER A 397 21.80 -14.87 -9.06
C SER A 397 20.63 -14.53 -8.13
N ARG A 398 20.16 -15.50 -7.35
CA ARG A 398 18.99 -15.32 -6.46
C ARG A 398 19.19 -14.30 -5.33
N ALA A 399 20.42 -14.16 -4.84
CA ALA A 399 20.76 -13.10 -3.89
C ALA A 399 20.58 -11.70 -4.51
N GLU A 400 21.00 -11.51 -5.76
CA GLU A 400 20.79 -10.24 -6.49
C GLU A 400 19.31 -9.96 -6.71
N GLN A 401 18.50 -10.98 -7.02
CA GLN A 401 17.06 -10.82 -7.12
C GLN A 401 16.45 -10.26 -5.83
N ARG A 402 16.77 -10.88 -4.69
CA ARG A 402 16.28 -10.44 -3.38
C ARG A 402 16.72 -9.00 -3.08
N GLU A 403 18.00 -8.69 -3.24
CA GLU A 403 18.55 -7.36 -2.98
C GLU A 403 17.96 -6.29 -3.91
N GLN A 404 17.77 -6.60 -5.19
CA GLN A 404 17.14 -5.68 -6.14
C GLN A 404 15.68 -5.43 -5.78
N THR A 405 14.92 -6.46 -5.41
CA THR A 405 13.54 -6.30 -4.95
C THR A 405 13.45 -5.41 -3.71
N ILE A 406 14.33 -5.60 -2.72
CA ILE A 406 14.39 -4.74 -1.52
C ILE A 406 14.72 -3.30 -1.92
N TYR A 407 15.72 -3.10 -2.78
CA TYR A 407 16.11 -1.77 -3.25
C TYR A 407 14.94 -1.02 -3.90
N GLU A 408 14.18 -1.70 -4.76
CA GLU A 408 13.04 -1.10 -5.44
C GLU A 408 11.87 -0.82 -4.47
N LEU A 409 11.59 -1.73 -3.53
CA LEU A 409 10.59 -1.52 -2.49
C LEU A 409 10.90 -0.27 -1.65
N VAL A 410 12.17 -0.10 -1.24
CA VAL A 410 12.61 1.03 -0.44
C VAL A 410 12.54 2.36 -1.20
N LYS A 411 12.78 2.35 -2.52
CA LYS A 411 13.01 3.59 -3.28
C LYS A 411 11.80 4.14 -4.01
N ARG A 412 10.80 3.32 -4.31
CA ARG A 412 9.73 3.69 -5.26
C ARG A 412 8.51 4.27 -4.58
N ASP A 413 7.79 5.11 -5.32
CA ASP A 413 6.52 5.68 -4.87
C ASP A 413 5.46 4.58 -4.86
N VAL A 414 5.46 3.72 -5.88
CA VAL A 414 4.52 2.59 -5.97
C VAL A 414 5.27 1.29 -6.24
N PHE A 415 4.96 0.26 -5.45
CA PHE A 415 5.55 -1.05 -5.56
C PHE A 415 4.47 -2.12 -5.74
N PHE A 416 4.43 -2.71 -6.93
CA PHE A 416 3.59 -3.86 -7.23
C PHE A 416 4.38 -5.14 -7.01
N TYR A 417 3.83 -6.01 -6.16
CA TYR A 417 4.21 -7.40 -6.08
C TYR A 417 3.09 -8.25 -6.67
N ASN A 418 3.40 -8.98 -7.74
CA ASN A 418 2.53 -9.97 -8.34
C ASN A 418 3.19 -11.34 -8.23
N GLY A 419 2.63 -12.22 -7.40
CA GLY A 419 3.20 -13.55 -7.23
C GLY A 419 2.51 -14.37 -6.16
N HIS A 420 3.14 -15.49 -5.79
CA HIS A 420 2.65 -16.28 -4.68
C HIS A 420 2.71 -15.50 -3.38
N ALA A 421 1.62 -15.55 -2.65
CA ALA A 421 1.48 -14.93 -1.35
C ALA A 421 0.63 -15.84 -0.47
N GLY A 422 0.68 -15.57 0.82
CA GLY A 422 -0.19 -16.22 1.78
C GLY A 422 0.11 -15.78 3.19
N PRO A 423 -0.70 -16.26 4.15
CA PRO A 423 -0.47 -15.98 5.56
C PRO A 423 0.88 -16.56 6.00
N TYR A 424 1.59 -15.81 6.83
CA TYR A 424 2.91 -16.13 7.41
C TYR A 424 4.09 -16.15 6.42
N TYR A 425 3.94 -15.51 5.26
CA TYR A 425 4.98 -15.38 4.24
C TYR A 425 5.17 -13.94 3.75
N GLY A 426 6.40 -13.60 3.36
CA GLY A 426 6.71 -12.32 2.70
C GLY A 426 6.66 -12.43 1.18
N LEU A 427 7.69 -11.94 0.47
CA LEU A 427 7.68 -11.94 -1.01
C LEU A 427 8.36 -13.19 -1.55
N TYR A 428 7.62 -14.03 -2.28
CA TYR A 428 8.17 -15.16 -3.01
C TYR A 428 8.66 -14.73 -4.39
N LEU A 429 9.97 -14.78 -4.59
CA LEU A 429 10.58 -14.29 -5.82
C LEU A 429 10.99 -15.44 -6.73
N ASP A 430 11.11 -16.67 -6.22
CA ASP A 430 11.59 -17.84 -6.96
C ASP A 430 10.90 -19.16 -6.55
N ALA A 431 10.87 -20.14 -7.47
CA ALA A 431 10.24 -21.45 -7.33
C ALA A 431 10.85 -22.31 -6.21
N GLU A 432 12.16 -22.18 -5.98
CA GLU A 432 12.92 -23.04 -5.06
C GLU A 432 13.21 -22.36 -3.72
N TYR A 433 12.49 -21.29 -3.37
CA TYR A 433 12.81 -20.44 -2.22
C TYR A 433 14.24 -19.88 -2.26
N GLY A 434 14.90 -19.90 -3.42
CA GLY A 434 16.26 -19.40 -3.59
C GLY A 434 16.32 -17.88 -3.42
N ALA A 435 15.23 -17.18 -3.73
CA ALA A 435 15.01 -15.77 -3.46
C ALA A 435 13.64 -15.58 -2.80
N TYR A 436 13.65 -15.07 -1.57
CA TYR A 436 12.45 -14.64 -0.86
C TYR A 436 12.81 -13.49 0.08
N ILE A 437 11.82 -12.70 0.48
CA ILE A 437 11.95 -11.72 1.56
C ILE A 437 11.05 -12.22 2.68
N ASP A 438 11.60 -12.52 3.85
CA ASP A 438 10.80 -12.98 4.98
C ASP A 438 9.90 -11.84 5.48
N HIS A 439 8.72 -12.20 5.97
CA HIS A 439 7.78 -11.22 6.51
C HIS A 439 8.32 -10.38 7.66
N THR A 440 9.22 -10.95 8.47
CA THR A 440 9.84 -10.26 9.60
C THR A 440 10.90 -9.25 9.19
N GLU A 441 11.44 -9.34 7.96
CA GLU A 441 12.51 -8.45 7.51
C GLU A 441 11.99 -7.03 7.24
N PHE A 442 10.71 -6.88 6.89
CA PHE A 442 10.07 -5.61 6.55
C PHE A 442 10.22 -4.55 7.65
N ALA A 443 10.11 -4.96 8.91
CA ALA A 443 10.27 -4.10 10.09
C ALA A 443 11.65 -3.40 10.15
N SER A 444 12.67 -3.99 9.52
CA SER A 444 14.06 -3.52 9.55
C SER A 444 14.55 -2.88 8.26
N LEU A 445 13.69 -2.83 7.22
CA LEU A 445 14.06 -2.21 5.95
C LEU A 445 14.32 -0.70 6.14
N PRO A 446 15.29 -0.11 5.41
CA PRO A 446 15.62 1.30 5.53
C PRO A 446 14.62 2.16 4.72
N LEU A 447 13.33 2.06 5.05
CA LEU A 447 12.27 2.85 4.44
C LEU A 447 12.38 4.31 4.86
N ASP A 448 11.97 5.21 3.97
CA ASP A 448 12.03 6.65 4.21
C ASP A 448 10.74 7.12 4.90
N PRO A 449 10.82 7.67 6.14
CA PRO A 449 9.64 8.12 6.89
C PRO A 449 8.93 9.33 6.26
N ASP A 450 9.64 10.10 5.44
CA ASP A 450 9.07 11.29 4.79
C ASP A 450 8.49 10.99 3.41
N LYS A 451 8.60 9.73 2.95
CA LYS A 451 8.15 9.30 1.62
C LYS A 451 6.80 8.61 1.69
N GLN A 452 5.79 9.18 1.03
CA GLN A 452 4.56 8.46 0.72
C GLN A 452 4.85 7.25 -0.16
N GLN A 453 4.26 6.10 0.16
CA GLN A 453 4.32 4.92 -0.70
C GLN A 453 2.95 4.25 -0.87
N LEU A 454 2.75 3.61 -2.03
CA LEU A 454 1.65 2.67 -2.27
C LEU A 454 2.23 1.28 -2.54
N PHE A 455 1.87 0.32 -1.69
CA PHE A 455 2.25 -1.08 -1.85
C PHE A 455 1.06 -1.89 -2.37
N VAL A 456 1.22 -2.56 -3.50
CA VAL A 456 0.18 -3.39 -4.12
C VAL A 456 0.59 -4.86 -3.99
N ALA A 457 -0.03 -5.57 -3.06
CA ALA A 457 0.23 -6.99 -2.78
C ALA A 457 -0.76 -7.87 -3.55
N GLN A 458 -0.48 -8.14 -4.83
CA GLN A 458 -1.28 -9.05 -5.64
C GLN A 458 -0.79 -10.49 -5.46
N GLY A 459 -1.55 -11.23 -4.67
CA GLY A 459 -1.37 -12.66 -4.48
C GLY A 459 -2.55 -13.21 -3.73
N CYS A 460 -2.48 -14.47 -3.31
CA CYS A 460 -3.52 -15.03 -2.48
C CYS A 460 -3.42 -14.47 -1.05
N GLN A 461 -4.55 -14.09 -0.46
CA GLN A 461 -4.68 -13.96 0.99
C GLN A 461 -3.71 -12.93 1.63
N THR A 462 -3.37 -11.86 0.92
CA THR A 462 -2.39 -10.86 1.38
C THR A 462 -2.92 -9.97 2.50
N TYR A 463 -4.25 -9.85 2.65
CA TYR A 463 -4.90 -9.11 3.75
C TYR A 463 -4.47 -9.63 5.13
N SER A 464 -4.12 -10.92 5.22
CA SER A 464 -3.78 -11.55 6.51
C SER A 464 -2.64 -10.89 7.28
N GLN A 465 -1.71 -10.20 6.61
CA GLN A 465 -0.54 -9.63 7.28
C GLN A 465 0.27 -8.59 6.50
N TYR A 466 0.11 -8.43 5.18
CA TYR A 466 1.08 -7.64 4.40
C TYR A 466 1.11 -6.16 4.81
N ALA A 467 -0.05 -5.58 5.13
CA ALA A 467 -0.12 -4.23 5.66
C ALA A 467 0.57 -4.14 7.03
N ASP A 468 0.24 -5.04 7.95
CA ASP A 468 0.83 -5.07 9.28
C ASP A 468 2.36 -5.22 9.23
N MET A 469 2.86 -6.13 8.39
CA MET A 469 4.31 -6.32 8.21
C MET A 469 5.02 -5.07 7.72
N LEU A 470 4.35 -4.24 6.91
CA LEU A 470 4.93 -2.97 6.45
C LEU A 470 4.86 -1.91 7.57
N TYR A 471 3.74 -1.83 8.30
CA TYR A 471 3.58 -0.95 9.48
C TYR A 471 4.43 -1.37 10.68
N ALA A 472 4.97 -2.59 10.68
CA ALA A 472 6.02 -3.01 11.59
C ALA A 472 7.26 -2.12 11.54
N ASN A 473 7.48 -1.49 10.39
CA ASN A 473 8.59 -0.59 10.18
C ASN A 473 8.28 0.76 10.82
N GLU A 474 9.15 1.24 11.72
CA GLU A 474 8.96 2.52 12.41
C GLU A 474 8.88 3.75 11.48
N ALA A 475 9.33 3.61 10.23
CA ALA A 475 9.23 4.64 9.21
C ALA A 475 7.90 4.62 8.44
N LYS A 476 6.99 3.68 8.72
CA LYS A 476 5.73 3.55 8.01
C LYS A 476 4.54 3.55 8.95
N ASN A 477 3.49 4.26 8.57
CA ASN A 477 2.20 4.34 9.24
C ASN A 477 1.11 4.72 8.22
N GLU A 478 -0.13 4.84 8.66
CA GLU A 478 -1.28 5.21 7.81
C GLU A 478 -1.16 6.60 7.16
N ASP A 479 -0.29 7.48 7.66
CA ASP A 479 -0.10 8.80 7.06
C ASP A 479 0.80 8.76 5.83
N ASN A 480 1.64 7.72 5.68
CA ASN A 480 2.69 7.69 4.67
C ASN A 480 2.80 6.37 3.86
N LEU A 481 1.88 5.43 4.08
CA LEU A 481 1.84 4.16 3.38
C LEU A 481 0.41 3.68 3.17
N ASP A 482 0.08 3.42 1.92
CA ASP A 482 -1.14 2.74 1.50
C ASP A 482 -0.83 1.30 1.10
N VAL A 483 -1.71 0.34 1.43
CA VAL A 483 -1.51 -1.07 1.07
C VAL A 483 -2.77 -1.67 0.44
N ILE A 484 -2.69 -2.04 -0.84
CA ILE A 484 -3.73 -2.80 -1.54
C ILE A 484 -3.47 -4.28 -1.33
N THR A 485 -4.45 -5.00 -0.78
CA THR A 485 -4.38 -6.43 -0.46
C THR A 485 -5.59 -7.20 -0.99
N THR A 486 -5.53 -8.53 -0.93
CA THR A 486 -6.61 -9.46 -1.26
C THR A 486 -7.03 -10.26 -0.02
N VAL A 487 -8.34 -10.38 0.20
CA VAL A 487 -8.90 -11.16 1.32
C VAL A 487 -8.83 -12.65 1.02
N ASN A 488 -9.19 -13.04 -0.20
CA ASN A 488 -9.32 -14.43 -0.59
C ASN A 488 -8.35 -14.79 -1.73
N TYR A 489 -8.58 -15.96 -2.33
CA TYR A 489 -7.74 -16.45 -3.42
C TYR A 489 -7.78 -15.48 -4.60
N SER A 490 -6.62 -15.15 -5.16
CA SER A 490 -6.48 -14.28 -6.33
C SER A 490 -5.46 -14.87 -7.29
N TYR A 491 -5.77 -14.82 -8.58
CA TYR A 491 -4.82 -15.10 -9.67
C TYR A 491 -3.92 -13.90 -9.96
N ALA A 492 -3.98 -12.85 -9.16
CA ALA A 492 -3.20 -11.62 -9.31
C ALA A 492 -3.37 -10.95 -10.69
N ARG A 493 -4.52 -11.14 -11.33
CA ARG A 493 -4.86 -10.47 -12.59
C ARG A 493 -5.21 -9.00 -12.37
N GLY A 494 -5.21 -8.24 -13.46
CA GLY A 494 -5.59 -6.81 -13.46
C GLY A 494 -4.48 -5.85 -13.03
N THR A 495 -3.22 -6.31 -12.90
CA THR A 495 -2.06 -5.44 -12.60
C THR A 495 -2.02 -4.23 -13.53
N MET A 496 -2.17 -4.46 -14.83
CA MET A 496 -2.15 -3.39 -15.83
C MET A 496 -3.39 -2.51 -15.79
N ASP A 497 -4.54 -3.02 -15.36
CA ASP A 497 -5.74 -2.21 -15.23
C ASP A 497 -5.63 -1.26 -14.03
N LEU A 498 -5.15 -1.76 -12.88
CA LEU A 498 -4.82 -0.91 -11.73
C LEU A 498 -3.74 0.13 -12.10
N PHE A 499 -2.66 -0.30 -12.75
CA PHE A 499 -1.61 0.62 -13.22
C PHE A 499 -2.18 1.69 -14.15
N ARG A 500 -3.00 1.32 -15.13
CA ARG A 500 -3.62 2.27 -16.06
C ARG A 500 -4.48 3.27 -15.33
N ARG A 501 -5.26 2.86 -14.32
CA ARG A 501 -6.02 3.79 -13.47
C ARG A 501 -5.12 4.73 -12.68
N LEU A 502 -4.00 4.22 -12.19
CA LEU A 502 -3.03 5.02 -11.45
C LEU A 502 -2.38 6.08 -12.32
N VAL A 503 -2.13 5.83 -13.62
CA VAL A 503 -1.47 6.78 -14.53
C VAL A 503 -2.38 7.30 -15.64
N GLN A 504 -3.70 7.17 -15.48
CA GLN A 504 -4.64 7.48 -16.56
C GLN A 504 -4.55 8.96 -16.92
N THR A 505 -4.71 9.24 -18.21
CA THR A 505 -4.79 10.60 -18.72
C THR A 505 -6.18 10.89 -19.20
N ASP A 506 -6.58 12.15 -19.14
CA ASP A 506 -7.87 12.62 -19.62
C ASP A 506 -8.08 12.23 -21.10
N PRO A 507 -9.24 11.66 -21.46
CA PRO A 507 -9.52 11.22 -22.82
C PRO A 507 -9.73 12.37 -23.83
N TYR A 508 -10.03 13.58 -23.35
CA TYR A 508 -10.22 14.80 -24.13
C TYR A 508 -8.94 15.64 -24.23
N GLU A 509 -8.00 15.50 -23.28
CA GLU A 509 -6.67 16.10 -23.33
C GLU A 509 -5.56 15.07 -23.06
N PRO A 510 -5.21 14.26 -24.07
CA PRO A 510 -4.20 13.22 -23.93
C PRO A 510 -2.88 13.78 -23.39
N GLY A 511 -2.38 13.16 -22.32
CA GLY A 511 -1.17 13.58 -21.64
C GLY A 511 -1.41 14.26 -20.29
N VAL A 512 -2.61 14.81 -20.04
CA VAL A 512 -2.96 15.37 -18.73
C VAL A 512 -3.46 14.27 -17.80
N HIS A 513 -2.88 14.14 -16.60
CA HIS A 513 -3.27 13.14 -15.61
C HIS A 513 -4.68 13.37 -15.07
N GLU A 514 -5.49 12.32 -15.00
CA GLU A 514 -6.80 12.33 -14.32
C GLU A 514 -6.74 11.44 -13.07
N PRO A 515 -6.77 12.00 -11.84
CA PRO A 515 -6.63 11.21 -10.63
C PRO A 515 -7.84 10.28 -10.43
N ALA A 516 -7.57 9.02 -10.11
CA ALA A 516 -8.58 8.03 -9.75
C ALA A 516 -8.64 7.83 -8.23
N THR A 517 -9.83 7.56 -7.67
CA THR A 517 -9.95 7.15 -6.27
C THR A 517 -9.58 5.67 -6.10
N PHE A 518 -9.30 5.24 -4.87
CA PHE A 518 -9.09 3.83 -4.57
C PHE A 518 -10.31 2.99 -4.95
N ASN A 519 -11.53 3.46 -4.73
CA ASN A 519 -12.74 2.78 -5.20
C ASN A 519 -12.73 2.56 -6.71
N ALA A 520 -12.37 3.57 -7.50
CA ALA A 520 -12.28 3.42 -8.95
C ALA A 520 -11.23 2.37 -9.35
N MET A 521 -10.11 2.30 -8.64
CA MET A 521 -9.05 1.32 -8.89
C MET A 521 -9.47 -0.11 -8.51
N ILE A 522 -9.98 -0.31 -7.30
CA ILE A 522 -10.31 -1.66 -6.80
C ILE A 522 -11.64 -2.17 -7.36
N THR A 523 -12.57 -1.32 -7.79
CA THR A 523 -13.82 -1.76 -8.42
C THR A 523 -13.56 -2.61 -9.66
N GLU A 524 -12.58 -2.23 -10.47
CA GLU A 524 -12.20 -2.98 -11.66
C GLU A 524 -11.53 -4.31 -11.27
N LEU A 525 -10.65 -4.30 -10.27
CA LEU A 525 -10.05 -5.51 -9.72
C LEU A 525 -11.05 -6.45 -9.05
N ASN A 526 -12.14 -5.94 -8.49
CA ASN A 526 -13.21 -6.70 -7.86
C ASN A 526 -14.28 -7.17 -8.86
N ALA A 527 -14.19 -6.75 -10.13
CA ALA A 527 -15.10 -7.18 -11.16
C ALA A 527 -14.88 -8.67 -11.49
N GLU A 528 -15.96 -9.44 -11.50
CA GLU A 528 -15.95 -10.88 -11.75
C GLU A 528 -15.25 -11.24 -13.07
N GLN A 529 -15.41 -10.40 -14.10
CA GLN A 529 -14.82 -10.59 -15.42
C GLN A 529 -13.28 -10.54 -15.43
N VAL A 530 -12.66 -9.81 -14.50
CA VAL A 530 -11.20 -9.68 -14.42
C VAL A 530 -10.56 -10.92 -13.79
N ASN A 531 -11.32 -11.64 -12.96
CA ASN A 531 -10.83 -12.76 -12.16
C ASN A 531 -11.39 -14.11 -12.62
N ASP A 532 -11.71 -14.30 -13.91
CA ASP A 532 -12.21 -15.58 -14.45
C ASP A 532 -13.41 -16.16 -13.68
N HIS A 533 -14.38 -15.32 -13.30
CA HIS A 533 -15.54 -15.71 -12.50
C HIS A 533 -15.25 -16.07 -11.03
N TYR A 534 -14.01 -15.95 -10.58
CA TYR A 534 -13.71 -15.98 -9.16
C TYR A 534 -14.06 -14.64 -8.55
N THR A 535 -14.90 -14.65 -7.52
CA THR A 535 -15.11 -13.46 -6.70
C THR A 535 -13.83 -13.22 -5.90
N VAL A 536 -13.06 -12.19 -6.20
CA VAL A 536 -11.89 -11.75 -5.43
C VAL A 536 -12.25 -10.45 -4.72
N PHE A 537 -11.79 -10.30 -3.48
CA PHE A 537 -11.99 -9.09 -2.69
C PHE A 537 -10.66 -8.38 -2.46
N TYR A 538 -10.41 -7.37 -3.27
CA TYR A 538 -9.39 -6.37 -3.05
C TYR A 538 -9.90 -5.30 -2.09
N GLY A 539 -9.05 -4.88 -1.18
CA GLY A 539 -9.26 -3.69 -0.37
C GLY A 539 -7.96 -2.95 -0.10
N VAL A 540 -8.09 -1.75 0.47
CA VAL A 540 -6.99 -0.83 0.74
C VAL A 540 -6.96 -0.51 2.22
N ILE A 541 -5.76 -0.44 2.79
CA ILE A 541 -5.50 -0.10 4.20
C ILE A 541 -4.54 1.11 4.19
N GLY A 542 -4.67 2.04 5.13
CA GLY A 542 -3.86 3.26 5.24
C GLY A 542 -4.44 4.49 4.56
N ILE A 543 -5.74 4.50 4.23
CA ILE A 543 -6.35 5.58 3.43
C ILE A 543 -7.12 6.62 4.24
N ASP A 544 -7.24 6.49 5.56
CA ASP A 544 -8.08 7.38 6.35
C ASP A 544 -7.63 8.84 6.28
N GLN A 545 -6.32 9.09 6.32
CA GLN A 545 -5.72 10.42 6.20
C GLN A 545 -5.53 10.89 4.75
N ASN A 546 -5.78 10.03 3.77
CA ASN A 546 -5.61 10.40 2.37
C ASN A 546 -6.61 11.45 1.92
N GLU A 547 -6.20 12.20 0.90
CA GLU A 547 -7.02 13.27 0.35
C GLU A 547 -8.35 12.72 -0.16
N LYS A 548 -9.45 13.27 0.37
CA LYS A 548 -10.81 12.93 -0.08
C LYS A 548 -11.29 13.89 -1.16
N LEU A 549 -10.81 15.14 -1.15
CA LEU A 549 -11.00 16.08 -2.25
C LEU A 549 -10.18 15.63 -3.47
N ALA A 550 -10.65 15.89 -4.68
CA ALA A 550 -9.84 15.60 -5.87
C ALA A 550 -8.48 16.31 -5.79
N PRO A 551 -7.36 15.60 -6.00
CA PRO A 551 -6.02 16.13 -5.74
C PRO A 551 -5.65 17.39 -6.49
N TYR A 552 -6.37 17.75 -7.55
CA TYR A 552 -6.08 18.92 -8.37
C TYR A 552 -7.06 20.08 -8.12
N ALA A 553 -7.99 19.92 -7.17
CA ALA A 553 -9.13 20.81 -7.01
C ALA A 553 -8.72 22.16 -6.41
N ILE A 554 -9.34 23.21 -6.94
CA ILE A 554 -9.20 24.59 -6.50
C ILE A 554 -10.40 24.89 -5.61
N ALA A 555 -10.21 24.81 -4.30
CA ALA A 555 -11.29 24.98 -3.32
C ALA A 555 -11.95 26.38 -3.44
N GLU A 556 -11.19 27.40 -3.81
CA GLU A 556 -11.63 28.79 -3.90
C GLU A 556 -12.60 29.06 -5.06
N THR A 557 -12.66 28.17 -6.05
CA THR A 557 -13.62 28.31 -7.15
C THR A 557 -14.98 27.71 -6.82
N VAL A 558 -15.11 26.93 -5.75
CA VAL A 558 -16.39 26.30 -5.37
C VAL A 558 -17.46 27.35 -5.10
N GLY A 559 -18.59 27.25 -5.80
CA GLY A 559 -19.71 28.19 -5.74
C GLY A 559 -19.65 29.36 -6.74
N GLN A 560 -18.53 29.56 -7.44
CA GLN A 560 -18.45 30.59 -8.49
C GLN A 560 -19.39 30.24 -9.65
N GLU A 561 -20.12 31.23 -10.19
CA GLU A 561 -20.95 31.02 -11.38
C GLU A 561 -20.08 30.65 -12.59
N CYS A 562 -20.55 29.72 -13.41
CA CYS A 562 -19.82 29.25 -14.58
C CYS A 562 -20.76 28.97 -15.76
N GLN A 563 -20.23 28.93 -16.97
CA GLN A 563 -20.93 28.46 -18.17
C GLN A 563 -20.28 27.20 -18.75
N ALA A 564 -19.02 26.93 -18.40
CA ALA A 564 -18.25 25.78 -18.86
C ALA A 564 -17.29 25.30 -17.78
N HIS A 565 -16.84 24.04 -17.86
CA HIS A 565 -15.87 23.46 -16.92
C HIS A 565 -14.57 24.27 -16.84
N THR A 566 -14.11 24.83 -17.95
CA THR A 566 -12.90 25.67 -18.05
C THR A 566 -12.98 26.99 -17.27
N GLU A 567 -14.18 27.38 -16.81
CA GLU A 567 -14.35 28.59 -15.96
C GLU A 567 -14.16 28.27 -14.48
N CYS A 568 -14.13 27.00 -14.09
CA CYS A 568 -13.96 26.54 -12.71
C CYS A 568 -12.52 26.26 -12.32
N GLY A 569 -11.59 26.62 -13.20
CA GLY A 569 -10.25 26.07 -13.30
C GLY A 569 -10.08 25.36 -14.65
N ASP A 570 -8.90 24.82 -14.91
CA ASP A 570 -8.78 23.86 -16.01
C ASP A 570 -9.70 22.67 -15.72
N THR A 571 -10.30 22.06 -16.75
CA THR A 571 -11.26 20.93 -16.64
C THR A 571 -10.76 19.80 -15.73
N TYR A 572 -9.44 19.71 -15.56
CA TYR A 572 -8.70 18.64 -14.90
C TYR A 572 -8.20 19.00 -13.51
N SER A 573 -8.49 20.22 -13.04
CA SER A 573 -8.43 20.54 -11.60
C SER A 573 -9.36 19.62 -10.81
N GLY A 574 -10.31 18.92 -11.43
CA GLY A 574 -11.34 18.20 -10.64
C GLY A 574 -12.42 19.14 -10.13
N ASN A 575 -12.37 20.44 -10.49
CA ASN A 575 -13.54 21.29 -10.47
C ASN A 575 -14.35 21.12 -11.76
N VAL A 576 -15.67 21.09 -11.64
CA VAL A 576 -16.60 20.97 -12.76
C VAL A 576 -17.70 22.02 -12.66
N CYS A 577 -18.16 22.53 -13.80
CA CYS A 577 -19.33 23.39 -13.86
C CYS A 577 -20.60 22.53 -13.78
N ALA A 578 -21.39 22.69 -12.73
CA ALA A 578 -22.61 21.91 -12.48
C ALA A 578 -23.84 22.81 -12.43
N GLY A 579 -24.96 22.33 -12.99
CA GLY A 579 -26.23 23.06 -12.98
C GLY A 579 -27.01 22.87 -11.68
N PHE A 580 -27.53 23.96 -11.12
CA PHE A 580 -28.36 23.96 -9.90
C PHE A 580 -29.84 24.20 -10.23
N SER A 581 -30.71 23.88 -9.26
CA SER A 581 -32.17 23.99 -9.39
C SER A 581 -32.68 25.43 -9.52
N ASP A 582 -31.86 26.43 -9.19
CA ASP A 582 -32.12 27.86 -9.40
C ASP A 582 -31.84 28.32 -10.83
N GLY A 583 -31.34 27.43 -11.69
CA GLY A 583 -31.01 27.70 -13.09
C GLY A 583 -29.64 28.36 -13.28
N VAL A 584 -28.84 28.51 -12.22
CA VAL A 584 -27.48 29.02 -12.28
C VAL A 584 -26.51 27.84 -12.21
N ASN A 585 -25.56 27.81 -13.14
CA ASN A 585 -24.48 26.84 -13.09
C ASN A 585 -23.38 27.40 -12.17
N ARG A 586 -22.84 26.54 -11.30
CA ARG A 586 -21.73 26.90 -10.41
C ARG A 586 -20.64 25.84 -10.45
N CYS A 587 -19.44 26.29 -10.13
CA CYS A 587 -18.29 25.43 -9.95
C CYS A 587 -18.43 24.59 -8.68
N VAL A 588 -18.18 23.30 -8.82
CA VAL A 588 -18.15 22.32 -7.72
C VAL A 588 -16.84 21.53 -7.81
N ALA A 589 -16.33 21.05 -6.69
CA ALA A 589 -15.10 20.25 -6.67
C ALA A 589 -15.44 18.76 -6.47
N ARG A 590 -14.88 17.86 -7.27
CA ARG A 590 -15.03 16.40 -7.09
C ARG A 590 -14.44 16.01 -5.72
N THR A 591 -15.12 15.11 -5.02
CA THR A 591 -14.66 14.52 -3.76
C THR A 591 -15.11 13.06 -3.68
N SER A 592 -14.32 12.22 -3.02
CA SER A 592 -14.66 10.84 -2.70
C SER A 592 -15.55 10.73 -1.45
N ALA A 593 -15.56 11.76 -0.59
CA ALA A 593 -16.30 11.74 0.67
C ALA A 593 -16.73 13.14 1.16
N GLU A 594 -17.70 13.18 2.08
CA GLU A 594 -18.18 14.42 2.71
C GLU A 594 -17.09 15.11 3.54
N SER A 595 -16.25 14.33 4.23
CA SER A 595 -15.13 14.86 5.04
C SER A 595 -14.07 15.59 4.21
N GLY A 596 -14.02 15.35 2.90
CA GLY A 596 -13.13 16.04 1.97
C GLY A 596 -13.57 17.46 1.62
N CYS A 597 -14.77 17.87 2.00
CA CYS A 597 -15.29 19.17 1.59
C CYS A 597 -14.69 20.33 2.39
N PRO A 598 -14.18 21.39 1.72
CA PRO A 598 -13.67 22.57 2.38
C PRO A 598 -14.69 23.20 3.33
N GLU A 599 -14.21 23.83 4.41
CA GLU A 599 -15.07 24.53 5.36
C GLU A 599 -16.00 25.53 4.66
N GLY A 600 -17.29 25.50 5.02
CA GLY A 600 -18.31 26.37 4.41
C GLY A 600 -18.92 25.84 3.10
N THR A 601 -18.45 24.70 2.59
CA THR A 601 -19.09 24.00 1.48
C THR A 601 -19.96 22.84 1.96
N ASN A 602 -20.81 22.30 1.08
CA ASN A 602 -21.70 21.17 1.35
C ASN A 602 -21.34 19.99 0.45
N TYR A 603 -21.63 18.77 0.89
CA TYR A 603 -21.51 17.56 0.08
C TYR A 603 -22.79 17.26 -0.70
N ALA A 604 -22.67 16.84 -1.95
CA ALA A 604 -23.77 16.31 -2.75
C ALA A 604 -23.29 15.32 -3.80
N TRP A 605 -24.18 14.46 -4.26
CA TRP A 605 -23.95 13.65 -5.47
C TRP A 605 -24.38 14.42 -6.71
N VAL A 606 -23.52 14.51 -7.72
CA VAL A 606 -23.89 15.08 -9.03
C VAL A 606 -24.33 13.96 -9.97
N ALA A 607 -25.41 14.20 -10.70
CA ALA A 607 -25.88 13.32 -11.76
C ALA A 607 -25.74 14.02 -13.12
N GLY A 608 -25.28 13.27 -14.13
CA GLY A 608 -25.40 13.61 -15.55
C GLY A 608 -26.65 13.01 -16.17
N ASP A 609 -26.81 13.15 -17.49
CA ASP A 609 -28.03 12.84 -18.25
C ASP A 609 -28.65 11.46 -17.96
N ASN A 610 -27.87 10.45 -17.53
CA ASN A 610 -28.39 9.16 -17.05
C ASN A 610 -27.52 8.44 -15.97
N TRP A 611 -26.55 9.11 -15.33
CA TRP A 611 -25.63 8.45 -14.40
C TRP A 611 -25.18 9.38 -13.27
N VAL A 612 -24.90 8.82 -12.09
CA VAL A 612 -24.22 9.53 -11.00
C VAL A 612 -22.75 9.69 -11.38
N LEU A 613 -22.26 10.92 -11.39
CA LEU A 613 -20.89 11.26 -11.77
C LEU A 613 -19.92 11.15 -10.59
N GLY A 614 -20.40 11.31 -9.36
CA GLY A 614 -19.57 11.27 -8.15
C GLY A 614 -20.04 12.24 -7.06
N GLY A 615 -19.37 12.18 -5.92
CA GLY A 615 -19.51 13.19 -4.86
C GLY A 615 -18.86 14.50 -5.27
N VAL A 616 -19.46 15.62 -4.86
CA VAL A 616 -18.89 16.96 -5.03
C VAL A 616 -19.09 17.82 -3.80
N CYS A 617 -18.20 18.79 -3.65
CA CYS A 617 -18.30 19.90 -2.71
C CYS A 617 -18.85 21.13 -3.44
N TRP A 618 -19.84 21.79 -2.85
CA TRP A 618 -20.55 22.91 -3.47
C TRP A 618 -20.91 24.01 -2.47
N SER A 619 -21.05 25.24 -2.96
CA SER A 619 -21.51 26.41 -2.19
C SER A 619 -22.49 27.25 -3.01
N MET A 620 -23.35 28.03 -2.33
CA MET A 620 -24.33 28.94 -2.93
C MET A 620 -23.77 30.32 -3.24
#